data_AF-A0A9Q9DN04-F1
#
_entry.id   AF-A0A9Q9DN04-F1
#
_cell.length_a   1.000
_cell.length_b   1.000
_cell.length_c   1.000
_cell.angle_alpha   90.00
_cell.angle_beta   90.00
_cell.angle_gamma   90.00
#
_symmetry.space_group_name_H-M   'P 1'
#
loop_
_entity.id
_entity.type
_entity.pdbx_description
1 polymer ?
#
loop_
_entity_poly.entity_id
_entity_poly.type
_entity_poly.pdbx_seq_one_letter_code
_entity_poly.pdbx_strand_id
1 'polypeptide(L)'
;MVNNPPSFPLFGMAGLFPHAHYLTDEEKHLHAGSDGNRRMFYNGIFNTPDDAAGYAVQLADNEHEPLYFTYFPKAEDKLVELGVAFYQDFLEGNFWGLSNSTKKFQDFMYRYGNTGAIVDAHSRGSLTVGNGMRDFAKHGIHGIGYKTDIYFFGPADNAVSVANAIYFVSDGKKDHIYLQNHLLDPVGMRIGHNLPTFYKVPLEFPYVLFPPEIPMREVGGALLGYDPSPHNCYGDASYECKHDYGTPHTATITSIYAILDNLGLGYLWRTK
;
A
#
# COMPACT_ATOMS: atom_id res chain seq x y z
N MET A 1 -27.09 26.96 -2.59
CA MET A 1 -25.82 27.66 -2.27
C MET A 1 -24.92 26.62 -1.65
N VAL A 2 -23.86 26.26 -2.37
CA VAL A 2 -22.90 25.22 -1.98
C VAL A 2 -21.95 25.86 -0.99
N ASN A 3 -21.97 25.42 0.26
CA ASN A 3 -20.98 25.79 1.26
C ASN A 3 -19.75 24.92 1.01
N ASN A 4 -18.74 25.48 0.35
CA ASN A 4 -17.41 24.89 0.33
C ASN A 4 -16.87 24.86 1.77
N PRO A 5 -16.32 23.74 2.26
CA PRO A 5 -15.60 23.73 3.52
C PRO A 5 -14.34 24.62 3.39
N PRO A 6 -13.90 25.25 4.50
CA PRO A 6 -12.79 26.18 4.47
C PRO A 6 -11.50 25.47 4.07
N SER A 7 -10.81 26.04 3.08
CA SER A 7 -9.44 25.72 2.72
C SER A 7 -8.54 25.94 3.95
N PHE A 8 -8.10 24.87 4.59
CA PHE A 8 -7.06 24.93 5.61
C PHE A 8 -5.73 25.29 4.94
N PRO A 9 -5.02 26.31 5.41
CA PRO A 9 -3.73 26.71 4.85
C PRO A 9 -2.67 25.64 5.17
N LEU A 10 -2.18 24.98 4.13
CA LEU A 10 -1.15 23.94 4.15
C LEU A 10 0.26 24.52 4.40
N PHE A 11 0.44 25.37 5.42
CA PHE A 11 1.70 26.08 5.67
C PHE A 11 2.72 25.29 6.51
N GLY A 12 2.42 24.06 6.91
CA GLY A 12 3.30 23.23 7.77
C GLY A 12 4.15 22.17 7.06
N MET A 13 3.81 21.78 5.82
CA MET A 13 4.40 20.59 5.18
C MET A 13 5.77 20.82 4.53
N ALA A 14 6.09 22.06 4.13
CA ALA A 14 7.30 22.36 3.36
C ALA A 14 8.61 22.26 4.17
N GLY A 15 8.54 22.13 5.50
CA GLY A 15 9.70 22.18 6.39
C GLY A 15 10.21 20.83 6.91
N LEU A 16 9.35 19.80 7.03
CA LEU A 16 9.75 18.50 7.59
C LEU A 16 10.14 17.46 6.53
N PHE A 17 9.51 17.48 5.35
CA PHE A 17 9.76 16.53 4.26
C PHE A 17 9.76 17.26 2.91
N PRO A 18 10.88 17.88 2.50
CA PRO A 18 10.92 18.82 1.37
C PRO A 18 10.59 18.20 0.01
N HIS A 19 10.56 16.86 -0.09
CA HIS A 19 10.33 16.10 -1.32
C HIS A 19 8.98 15.35 -1.36
N ALA A 20 8.22 15.35 -0.25
CA ALA A 20 6.90 14.74 -0.18
C ALA A 20 5.82 15.78 -0.50
N HIS A 21 5.02 15.51 -1.53
CA HIS A 21 4.00 16.41 -2.03
C HIS A 21 2.61 15.82 -1.80
N TYR A 22 1.75 16.58 -1.11
CA TYR A 22 0.36 16.23 -0.96
C TYR A 22 -0.37 16.43 -2.29
N LEU A 23 -1.00 15.38 -2.81
CA LEU A 23 -1.66 15.45 -4.11
C LEU A 23 -2.91 16.33 -4.08
N THR A 24 -2.78 17.56 -4.59
CA THR A 24 -3.91 18.48 -4.77
C THR A 24 -4.57 18.27 -6.12
N ASP A 25 -5.85 18.69 -6.26
CA ASP A 25 -6.57 18.58 -7.53
C ASP A 25 -5.96 19.46 -8.67
N GLU A 26 -4.98 20.32 -8.34
CA GLU A 26 -4.27 21.18 -9.29
C GLU A 26 -3.03 20.54 -9.92
N GLU A 27 -2.50 19.44 -9.36
CA GLU A 27 -1.30 18.76 -9.86
C GLU A 27 -1.61 17.83 -11.04
N LYS A 28 -1.80 18.43 -12.22
CA LYS A 28 -2.12 17.69 -13.45
C LYS A 28 -0.93 16.90 -14.03
N HIS A 29 0.30 17.17 -13.61
CA HIS A 29 1.50 16.47 -14.08
C HIS A 29 2.50 16.27 -12.93
N LEU A 30 2.77 15.01 -12.61
CA LEU A 30 3.73 14.64 -11.58
C LEU A 30 5.14 14.73 -12.15
N HIS A 31 6.04 15.35 -11.39
CA HIS A 31 7.44 15.44 -11.75
C HIS A 31 8.07 14.05 -11.66
N ALA A 32 8.85 13.70 -12.69
CA ALA A 32 9.68 12.50 -12.63
C ALA A 32 10.85 12.75 -11.70
N GLY A 33 11.30 11.72 -10.99
CA GLY A 33 12.59 11.74 -10.32
C GLY A 33 13.75 11.75 -11.30
N SER A 34 14.98 11.82 -10.78
CA SER A 34 16.21 11.81 -11.57
C SER A 34 16.37 10.53 -12.41
N ASP A 35 15.73 9.44 -11.99
CA ASP A 35 15.67 8.15 -12.70
C ASP A 35 14.56 8.08 -13.77
N GLY A 36 13.77 9.14 -13.93
CA GLY A 36 12.66 9.22 -14.88
C GLY A 36 11.36 8.58 -14.41
N ASN A 37 11.32 7.99 -13.21
CA ASN A 37 10.12 7.36 -12.65
C ASN A 37 9.26 8.36 -11.87
N ARG A 38 7.96 8.10 -11.79
CA ARG A 38 7.02 8.85 -10.95
C ARG A 38 6.61 7.96 -9.79
N ARG A 39 6.67 8.49 -8.58
CA ARG A 39 6.40 7.75 -7.34
C ARG A 39 5.10 8.22 -6.72
N MET A 40 4.26 7.27 -6.34
CA MET A 40 3.00 7.55 -5.66
C MET A 40 2.80 6.60 -4.49
N PHE A 41 2.59 7.19 -3.32
CA PHE A 41 2.28 6.50 -2.09
C PHE A 41 0.77 6.52 -1.79
N TYR A 42 0.22 5.34 -1.55
CA TYR A 42 -1.15 5.12 -1.11
C TYR A 42 -1.14 4.68 0.35
N ASN A 43 -1.58 5.58 1.23
CA ASN A 43 -1.56 5.37 2.68
C ASN A 43 -2.81 4.63 3.20
N GLY A 44 -2.69 4.06 4.40
CA GLY A 44 -3.75 3.40 5.18
C GLY A 44 -4.78 4.32 5.85
N ILE A 45 -5.56 3.77 6.82
CA ILE A 45 -6.38 4.53 7.79
C ILE A 45 -5.47 4.95 8.96
N PHE A 46 -5.91 5.91 9.78
CA PHE A 46 -5.40 6.21 11.13
C PHE A 46 -4.21 7.15 11.25
N ASN A 47 -3.80 7.81 10.17
CA ASN A 47 -2.66 8.70 10.19
C ASN A 47 -3.11 10.17 10.18
N THR A 48 -2.36 11.06 10.82
CA THR A 48 -2.40 12.49 10.49
C THR A 48 -1.77 12.71 9.11
N PRO A 49 -1.95 13.88 8.47
CA PRO A 49 -1.21 14.19 7.24
C PRO A 49 0.31 14.09 7.41
N ASP A 50 0.83 14.39 8.60
CA ASP A 50 2.25 14.30 8.91
C ASP A 50 2.71 12.84 9.04
N ASP A 51 1.92 11.97 9.67
CA ASP A 51 2.20 10.54 9.73
C ASP A 51 2.17 9.91 8.33
N ALA A 52 1.23 10.35 7.48
CA ALA A 52 1.14 9.90 6.09
C ALA A 52 2.39 10.28 5.28
N ALA A 53 2.89 11.51 5.46
CA ALA A 53 4.12 11.97 4.82
C ALA A 53 5.35 11.23 5.36
N GLY A 54 5.40 10.98 6.68
CA GLY A 54 6.45 10.18 7.31
C GLY A 54 6.51 8.76 6.74
N TYR A 55 5.37 8.08 6.63
CA TYR A 55 5.31 6.77 5.99
C TYR A 55 5.67 6.80 4.51
N ALA A 56 5.23 7.84 3.79
CA ALA A 56 5.61 7.99 2.38
C ALA A 56 7.14 8.02 2.25
N VAL A 57 7.81 8.86 3.04
CA VAL A 57 9.28 8.98 3.00
C VAL A 57 9.97 7.70 3.48
N GLN A 58 9.50 7.08 4.56
CA GLN A 58 10.05 5.83 5.10
C GLN A 58 9.98 4.67 4.08
N LEU A 59 8.90 4.61 3.30
CA LEU A 59 8.62 3.49 2.41
C LEU A 59 9.11 3.72 0.98
N ALA A 60 9.45 4.97 0.63
CA ALA A 60 10.02 5.28 -0.66
C ALA A 60 11.35 4.54 -0.87
N ASP A 61 11.56 4.06 -2.08
CA ASP A 61 12.84 3.53 -2.53
C ASP A 61 13.94 4.61 -2.62
N ASN A 62 13.56 5.89 -2.61
CA ASN A 62 14.48 7.03 -2.64
C ASN A 62 13.86 8.28 -1.99
N GLU A 63 14.33 8.63 -0.80
CA GLU A 63 13.85 9.76 0.02
C GLU A 63 14.12 11.16 -0.59
N HIS A 64 14.94 11.26 -1.64
CA HIS A 64 15.36 12.51 -2.26
C HIS A 64 14.62 12.84 -3.57
N GLU A 65 13.71 11.97 -4.01
CA GLU A 65 12.96 12.14 -5.26
C GLU A 65 11.54 12.68 -5.00
N PRO A 66 10.91 13.35 -5.98
CA PRO A 66 9.52 13.77 -5.85
C PRO A 66 8.61 12.58 -5.55
N LEU A 67 8.01 12.58 -4.36
CA LEU A 67 7.10 11.56 -3.89
C LEU A 67 5.73 12.18 -3.62
N TYR A 68 4.71 11.65 -4.28
CA TYR A 68 3.34 12.11 -4.07
C TYR A 68 2.61 11.15 -3.15
N PHE A 69 1.76 11.68 -2.27
CA PHE A 69 0.94 10.82 -1.40
C PHE A 69 -0.51 11.23 -1.36
N THR A 70 -1.37 10.24 -1.10
CA THR A 70 -2.78 10.45 -0.82
C THR A 70 -3.06 10.37 0.68
N TYR A 71 -4.01 11.19 1.15
CA TYR A 71 -4.43 11.24 2.55
C TYR A 71 -5.93 10.97 2.67
N PHE A 72 -6.32 10.16 3.66
CA PHE A 72 -7.71 9.95 4.03
C PHE A 72 -7.95 10.60 5.40
N PRO A 73 -8.87 11.58 5.52
CA PRO A 73 -9.13 12.24 6.79
C PRO A 73 -9.68 11.27 7.85
N LYS A 74 -9.23 11.50 9.09
CA LYS A 74 -9.62 10.77 10.31
C LYS A 74 -11.12 10.91 10.59
N ALA A 75 -11.79 9.82 10.95
CA ALA A 75 -13.15 9.88 11.47
C ALA A 75 -13.12 10.30 12.96
N GLU A 76 -14.16 11.00 13.44
CA GLU A 76 -14.15 11.63 14.78
C GLU A 76 -14.14 10.65 15.97
N ASP A 77 -14.26 9.33 15.76
CA ASP A 77 -14.40 8.36 16.86
C ASP A 77 -13.64 7.04 16.62
N LYS A 78 -12.67 6.72 17.51
CA LYS A 78 -11.66 5.64 17.34
C LYS A 78 -12.25 4.22 17.31
N LEU A 79 -13.41 4.00 17.93
CA LEU A 79 -14.13 2.71 17.90
C LEU A 79 -15.05 2.56 16.70
N VAL A 80 -15.53 3.68 16.14
CA VAL A 80 -16.28 3.72 14.87
C VAL A 80 -15.32 3.52 13.69
N GLU A 81 -14.04 3.88 13.87
CA GLU A 81 -12.98 3.82 12.85
C GLU A 81 -12.52 2.39 12.53
N LEU A 82 -12.51 1.46 13.50
CA LEU A 82 -12.29 0.02 13.25
C LEU A 82 -13.48 -0.61 12.49
N GLY A 83 -14.69 -0.09 12.73
CA GLY A 83 -15.92 -0.49 12.01
C GLY A 83 -16.01 0.06 10.58
N VAL A 84 -15.44 1.24 10.31
CA VAL A 84 -15.33 1.82 8.95
C VAL A 84 -14.27 1.10 8.12
N ALA A 85 -13.19 0.61 8.73
CA ALA A 85 -12.23 -0.28 8.07
C ALA A 85 -12.89 -1.60 7.62
N PHE A 86 -13.75 -2.18 8.46
CA PHE A 86 -14.58 -3.34 8.11
C PHE A 86 -15.64 -3.02 7.03
N TYR A 87 -16.09 -1.76 6.96
CA TYR A 87 -17.04 -1.28 5.94
C TYR A 87 -16.36 -1.07 4.56
N GLN A 88 -15.09 -0.71 4.53
CA GLN A 88 -14.31 -0.55 3.30
C GLN A 88 -13.78 -1.86 2.72
N ASP A 89 -13.56 -2.87 3.57
CA ASP A 89 -13.19 -4.24 3.14
C ASP A 89 -14.36 -4.94 2.39
N PHE A 90 -15.60 -4.46 2.51
CA PHE A 90 -16.80 -5.15 2.01
C PHE A 90 -17.61 -4.43 0.92
N LEU A 91 -17.36 -3.16 0.58
CA LEU A 91 -18.28 -2.37 -0.27
C LEU A 91 -17.70 -1.71 -1.53
N GLU A 92 -16.38 -1.59 -1.68
CA GLU A 92 -15.79 -1.12 -2.94
C GLU A 92 -15.54 -2.29 -3.90
N GLY A 93 -16.10 -2.17 -5.11
CA GLY A 93 -16.00 -3.18 -6.19
C GLY A 93 -17.30 -3.96 -6.47
N ASN A 94 -18.19 -4.10 -5.46
CA ASN A 94 -19.46 -4.84 -5.60
C ASN A 94 -20.75 -4.03 -5.39
N PHE A 95 -20.76 -2.89 -4.68
CA PHE A 95 -22.03 -2.20 -4.31
C PHE A 95 -22.14 -0.69 -4.62
N TRP A 96 -21.05 0.10 -4.57
CA TRP A 96 -21.15 1.59 -4.65
C TRP A 96 -20.25 2.29 -5.72
N GLY A 97 -19.54 1.54 -6.56
CA GLY A 97 -18.54 2.09 -7.50
C GLY A 97 -17.18 2.37 -6.84
N LEU A 98 -16.20 2.84 -7.61
CA LEU A 98 -14.83 3.08 -7.13
C LEU A 98 -14.72 4.37 -6.31
N SER A 99 -13.93 4.35 -5.22
CA SER A 99 -13.53 5.58 -4.50
C SER A 99 -12.77 6.55 -5.38
N ASN A 100 -12.74 7.81 -4.93
CA ASN A 100 -11.91 8.85 -5.54
C ASN A 100 -10.41 8.50 -5.51
N SER A 101 -9.91 7.89 -4.43
CA SER A 101 -8.51 7.46 -4.34
C SER A 101 -8.20 6.35 -5.35
N THR A 102 -9.11 5.39 -5.53
CA THR A 102 -8.95 4.34 -6.55
C THR A 102 -8.96 4.91 -7.97
N LYS A 103 -9.81 5.91 -8.24
CA LYS A 103 -9.80 6.63 -9.52
C LYS A 103 -8.51 7.42 -9.75
N LYS A 104 -7.96 8.07 -8.70
CA LYS A 104 -6.66 8.74 -8.75
C LYS A 104 -5.53 7.74 -9.06
N PHE A 105 -5.59 6.53 -8.49
CA PHE A 105 -4.69 5.44 -8.86
C PHE A 105 -4.82 5.02 -10.32
N GLN A 106 -6.04 4.84 -10.81
CA GLN A 106 -6.26 4.49 -12.22
C GLN A 106 -5.75 5.58 -13.16
N ASP A 107 -5.99 6.86 -12.87
CA ASP A 107 -5.46 7.98 -13.66
C ASP A 107 -3.93 8.01 -13.66
N PHE A 108 -3.29 7.78 -12.50
CA PHE A 108 -1.85 7.65 -12.39
C PHE A 108 -1.30 6.50 -13.26
N MET A 109 -1.92 5.32 -13.21
CA MET A 109 -1.56 4.16 -14.02
C MET A 109 -1.71 4.43 -15.52
N TYR A 110 -2.78 5.08 -15.95
CA TYR A 110 -2.97 5.45 -17.35
C TYR A 110 -1.89 6.38 -17.87
N ARG A 111 -1.47 7.36 -17.06
CA ARG A 111 -0.50 8.38 -17.47
C ARG A 111 0.93 7.87 -17.43
N TYR A 112 1.28 7.12 -16.39
CA TYR A 112 2.69 6.83 -16.08
C TYR A 112 3.03 5.34 -16.09
N GLY A 113 2.05 4.43 -16.06
CA GLY A 113 2.29 2.99 -15.95
C GLY A 113 3.10 2.37 -17.11
N ASN A 114 3.15 3.05 -18.25
CA ASN A 114 3.95 2.63 -19.41
C ASN A 114 5.27 3.40 -19.56
N THR A 115 5.49 4.45 -18.76
CA THR A 115 6.64 5.34 -18.88
C THR A 115 7.58 5.30 -17.68
N GLY A 116 7.15 4.71 -16.56
CA GLY A 116 7.94 4.55 -15.33
C GLY A 116 7.11 4.98 -14.13
N ALA A 117 6.39 4.03 -13.54
CA ALA A 117 5.55 4.25 -12.37
C ALA A 117 6.01 3.38 -11.20
N ILE A 118 6.19 3.98 -10.04
CA ILE A 118 6.49 3.28 -8.79
C ILE A 118 5.35 3.57 -7.83
N VAL A 119 4.74 2.51 -7.34
CA VAL A 119 3.55 2.56 -6.49
C VAL A 119 3.86 1.90 -5.17
N ASP A 120 3.86 2.70 -4.11
CA ASP A 120 4.01 2.21 -2.75
C ASP A 120 2.64 2.19 -2.09
N ALA A 121 2.28 1.10 -1.42
CA ALA A 121 0.99 0.99 -0.76
C ALA A 121 1.10 0.29 0.58
N HIS A 122 0.65 0.96 1.63
CA HIS A 122 0.71 0.48 3.00
C HIS A 122 -0.69 0.25 3.58
N SER A 123 -0.86 -0.82 4.35
CA SER A 123 -2.11 -1.09 5.09
C SER A 123 -3.33 -1.08 4.15
N ARG A 124 -4.38 -0.31 4.45
CA ARG A 124 -5.55 -0.12 3.56
C ARG A 124 -5.17 0.47 2.19
N GLY A 125 -4.09 1.22 2.07
CA GLY A 125 -3.66 1.79 0.78
C GLY A 125 -3.49 0.73 -0.31
N SER A 126 -3.12 -0.49 0.06
CA SER A 126 -3.03 -1.61 -0.88
C SER A 126 -4.38 -1.98 -1.51
N LEU A 127 -5.50 -1.81 -0.79
CA LEU A 127 -6.85 -2.04 -1.33
C LEU A 127 -7.22 -1.01 -2.39
N THR A 128 -6.74 0.24 -2.27
CA THR A 128 -6.92 1.27 -3.30
C THR A 128 -6.25 0.84 -4.61
N VAL A 129 -5.00 0.37 -4.51
CA VAL A 129 -4.22 -0.13 -5.64
C VAL A 129 -4.86 -1.39 -6.22
N GLY A 130 -5.15 -2.39 -5.40
CA GLY A 130 -5.67 -3.66 -5.88
C GLY A 130 -7.09 -3.57 -6.43
N ASN A 131 -7.97 -2.75 -5.85
CA ASN A 131 -9.29 -2.49 -6.42
C ASN A 131 -9.18 -1.80 -7.79
N GLY A 132 -8.30 -0.82 -7.94
CA GLY A 132 -8.09 -0.16 -9.23
C GLY A 132 -7.55 -1.09 -10.31
N MET A 133 -6.60 -1.96 -9.95
CA MET A 133 -6.02 -2.96 -10.86
C MET A 133 -7.04 -4.03 -11.26
N ARG A 134 -7.80 -4.57 -10.30
CA ARG A 134 -8.85 -5.56 -10.59
C ARG A 134 -9.99 -4.94 -11.37
N ASP A 135 -10.32 -3.68 -11.15
CA ASP A 135 -11.34 -2.97 -11.92
C ASP A 135 -10.92 -2.78 -13.39
N PHE A 136 -9.64 -2.46 -13.66
CA PHE A 136 -9.10 -2.49 -15.02
C PHE A 136 -9.28 -3.86 -15.67
N ALA A 137 -8.86 -4.93 -14.98
CA ALA A 137 -8.98 -6.28 -15.50
C ALA A 137 -10.44 -6.66 -15.77
N LYS A 138 -11.35 -6.34 -14.84
CA LYS A 138 -12.79 -6.60 -14.93
C LYS A 138 -13.44 -5.92 -16.14
N HIS A 139 -12.99 -4.71 -16.49
CA HIS A 139 -13.48 -3.96 -17.64
C HIS A 139 -12.70 -4.24 -18.94
N GLY A 140 -11.80 -5.22 -18.95
CA GLY A 140 -11.01 -5.58 -20.14
C GLY A 140 -10.03 -4.48 -20.55
N ILE A 141 -9.57 -3.66 -19.61
CA ILE A 141 -8.54 -2.64 -19.86
C ILE A 141 -7.19 -3.33 -19.72
N HIS A 142 -6.40 -3.31 -20.81
CA HIS A 142 -5.08 -3.91 -20.88
C HIS A 142 -4.15 -3.09 -21.79
N GLY A 143 -2.89 -3.49 -21.91
CA GLY A 143 -1.84 -2.72 -22.61
C GLY A 143 -1.25 -1.55 -21.81
N ILE A 144 -1.49 -1.51 -20.50
CA ILE A 144 -0.97 -0.48 -19.58
C ILE A 144 -0.18 -1.11 -18.42
N GLY A 145 0.65 -0.33 -17.72
CA GLY A 145 1.33 -0.78 -16.50
C GLY A 145 2.54 -1.69 -16.71
N TYR A 146 3.07 -1.84 -17.92
CA TYR A 146 4.23 -2.72 -18.17
C TYR A 146 5.57 -2.12 -17.75
N LYS A 147 5.61 -0.85 -17.33
CA LYS A 147 6.75 -0.21 -16.65
C LYS A 147 6.35 0.25 -15.24
N THR A 148 5.47 -0.50 -14.59
CA THR A 148 5.05 -0.23 -13.21
C THR A 148 5.71 -1.21 -12.26
N ASP A 149 6.25 -0.69 -11.15
CA ASP A 149 6.59 -1.46 -9.96
C ASP A 149 5.58 -1.14 -8.85
N ILE A 150 5.08 -2.18 -8.17
CA ILE A 150 4.15 -2.04 -7.04
C ILE A 150 4.80 -2.68 -5.81
N TYR A 151 4.90 -1.93 -4.73
CA TYR A 151 5.42 -2.37 -3.43
C TYR A 151 4.32 -2.29 -2.37
N PHE A 152 4.05 -3.44 -1.74
CA PHE A 152 3.07 -3.58 -0.68
C PHE A 152 3.77 -3.74 0.67
N PHE A 153 3.34 -2.97 1.66
CA PHE A 153 3.88 -2.97 3.01
C PHE A 153 2.74 -3.22 4.01
N GLY A 154 2.78 -4.34 4.73
CA GLY A 154 1.67 -4.77 5.62
C GLY A 154 0.28 -4.65 4.98
N PRO A 155 0.08 -5.14 3.73
CA PRO A 155 -1.09 -4.77 2.92
C PRO A 155 -2.38 -5.43 3.42
N ALA A 156 -3.48 -4.68 3.41
CA ALA A 156 -4.82 -5.22 3.61
C ALA A 156 -5.36 -5.97 2.38
N ASP A 157 -4.71 -5.83 1.21
CA ASP A 157 -5.08 -6.52 -0.03
C ASP A 157 -4.18 -7.73 -0.25
N ASN A 158 -4.67 -8.71 -1.01
CA ASN A 158 -3.94 -9.91 -1.35
C ASN A 158 -2.94 -9.66 -2.48
N ALA A 159 -1.65 -9.79 -2.18
CA ALA A 159 -0.56 -9.52 -3.11
C ALA A 159 -0.61 -10.39 -4.38
N VAL A 160 -0.98 -11.67 -4.25
CA VAL A 160 -1.12 -12.59 -5.41
C VAL A 160 -2.26 -12.15 -6.32
N SER A 161 -3.38 -11.72 -5.75
CA SER A 161 -4.53 -11.18 -6.51
C SER A 161 -4.12 -9.96 -7.34
N VAL A 162 -3.35 -9.04 -6.76
CA VAL A 162 -2.86 -7.85 -7.46
C VAL A 162 -1.79 -8.20 -8.50
N ALA A 163 -0.90 -9.16 -8.22
CA ALA A 163 0.06 -9.68 -9.19
C ALA A 163 -0.64 -10.27 -10.42
N ASN A 164 -1.72 -11.03 -10.22
CA ASN A 164 -2.56 -11.55 -11.29
C ASN A 164 -3.21 -10.43 -12.12
N ALA A 165 -3.72 -9.39 -11.46
CA ALA A 165 -4.35 -8.25 -12.12
C ALA A 165 -3.34 -7.44 -12.97
N ILE A 166 -2.15 -7.11 -12.44
CA ILE A 166 -1.13 -6.40 -13.22
C ILE A 166 -0.62 -7.24 -14.39
N TYR A 167 -0.54 -8.56 -14.24
CA TYR A 167 -0.18 -9.44 -15.33
C TYR A 167 -1.18 -9.39 -16.48
N PHE A 168 -2.48 -9.41 -16.19
CA PHE A 168 -3.51 -9.20 -17.21
C PHE A 168 -3.41 -7.81 -17.85
N VAL A 169 -3.41 -6.77 -17.02
CA VAL A 169 -3.46 -5.37 -17.45
C VAL A 169 -2.24 -4.98 -18.30
N SER A 170 -1.09 -5.60 -18.05
CA SER A 170 0.17 -5.35 -18.76
C SER A 170 0.40 -6.19 -20.02
N ASP A 171 -0.58 -6.96 -20.49
CA ASP A 171 -0.43 -7.95 -21.56
C ASP A 171 0.67 -8.98 -21.27
N GLY A 172 0.78 -9.39 -20.00
CA GLY A 172 1.77 -10.35 -19.54
C GLY A 172 3.21 -9.83 -19.45
N LYS A 173 3.43 -8.53 -19.63
CA LYS A 173 4.78 -7.92 -19.58
C LYS A 173 5.28 -7.67 -18.16
N LYS A 174 4.36 -7.58 -17.19
CA LYS A 174 4.69 -7.43 -15.77
C LYS A 174 4.06 -8.57 -14.98
N ASP A 175 4.89 -9.41 -14.38
CA ASP A 175 4.47 -10.69 -13.80
C ASP A 175 4.56 -10.76 -12.28
N HIS A 176 4.95 -9.67 -11.62
CA HIS A 176 5.11 -9.67 -10.16
C HIS A 176 4.85 -8.29 -9.57
N ILE A 177 4.64 -8.32 -8.26
CA ILE A 177 4.74 -7.16 -7.36
C ILE A 177 5.69 -7.50 -6.22
N TYR A 178 5.96 -6.53 -5.34
CA TYR A 178 6.83 -6.69 -4.19
C TYR A 178 6.04 -6.61 -2.89
N LEU A 179 6.41 -7.42 -1.91
CA LEU A 179 5.73 -7.52 -0.61
C LEU A 179 6.73 -7.44 0.53
N GLN A 180 6.41 -6.62 1.53
CA GLN A 180 6.91 -6.73 2.89
C GLN A 180 5.72 -6.91 3.83
N ASN A 181 5.81 -7.92 4.69
CA ASN A 181 4.77 -8.28 5.63
C ASN A 181 5.38 -8.99 6.84
N HIS A 182 5.04 -8.54 8.04
CA HIS A 182 5.51 -9.15 9.27
C HIS A 182 4.56 -10.29 9.73
N LEU A 183 5.11 -11.36 10.34
CA LEU A 183 4.31 -12.49 10.85
C LEU A 183 3.21 -12.08 11.83
N LEU A 184 3.48 -11.05 12.64
CA LEU A 184 2.54 -10.56 13.64
C LEU A 184 1.78 -9.31 13.20
N ASP A 185 1.86 -8.94 11.91
CA ASP A 185 0.98 -7.91 11.34
C ASP A 185 -0.42 -8.49 11.08
N PRO A 186 -1.45 -8.08 11.85
CA PRO A 186 -2.80 -8.60 11.66
C PRO A 186 -3.45 -8.14 10.34
N VAL A 187 -3.07 -6.99 9.80
CA VAL A 187 -3.61 -6.46 8.55
C VAL A 187 -3.11 -7.32 7.40
N GLY A 188 -1.79 -7.46 7.29
CA GLY A 188 -1.17 -8.29 6.25
C GLY A 188 -1.55 -9.76 6.32
N MET A 189 -1.54 -10.34 7.53
CA MET A 189 -1.76 -11.77 7.73
C MET A 189 -3.23 -12.18 7.74
N ARG A 190 -4.11 -11.42 8.40
CA ARG A 190 -5.51 -11.83 8.60
C ARG A 190 -6.48 -11.18 7.62
N ILE A 191 -6.24 -9.93 7.23
CA ILE A 191 -7.12 -9.20 6.30
C ILE A 191 -6.67 -9.49 4.86
N GLY A 192 -5.41 -9.18 4.53
CA GLY A 192 -4.88 -9.41 3.19
C GLY A 192 -4.58 -10.88 2.86
N HIS A 193 -4.57 -11.76 3.87
CA HIS A 193 -4.19 -13.17 3.74
C HIS A 193 -2.84 -13.37 3.05
N ASN A 194 -1.89 -12.49 3.34
CA ASN A 194 -0.55 -12.52 2.75
C ASN A 194 0.38 -13.39 3.57
N LEU A 195 1.43 -13.89 2.91
CA LEU A 195 2.50 -14.60 3.58
C LEU A 195 3.42 -13.60 4.32
N PRO A 196 4.02 -14.00 5.44
CA PRO A 196 5.05 -13.21 6.09
C PRO A 196 6.36 -13.27 5.30
N THR A 197 7.16 -12.23 5.45
CA THR A 197 8.46 -12.04 4.78
C THR A 197 9.60 -11.84 5.78
N PHE A 198 9.27 -11.44 7.01
CA PHE A 198 10.19 -11.37 8.15
C PHE A 198 9.42 -11.64 9.46
N TYR A 199 10.14 -11.99 10.52
CA TYR A 199 9.58 -12.74 11.66
C TYR A 199 10.09 -12.35 13.05
N LYS A 200 11.04 -11.40 13.14
CA LYS A 200 11.69 -11.12 14.42
C LYS A 200 10.70 -10.41 15.35
N VAL A 201 10.75 -10.77 16.63
CA VAL A 201 9.91 -10.19 17.67
C VAL A 201 10.77 -9.79 18.85
N PRO A 202 10.41 -8.73 19.61
CA PRO A 202 11.16 -8.34 20.79
C PRO A 202 11.02 -9.41 21.87
N LEU A 203 12.15 -10.02 22.25
CA LEU A 203 12.22 -11.02 23.33
C LEU A 203 12.72 -10.37 24.62
N GLU A 204 12.09 -9.28 25.03
CA GLU A 204 12.47 -8.54 26.22
C GLU A 204 11.90 -9.16 27.51
N PHE A 205 12.58 -8.93 28.62
CA PHE A 205 12.06 -9.29 29.94
C PHE A 205 10.97 -8.28 30.36
N PRO A 206 9.85 -8.73 30.97
CA PRO A 206 9.55 -10.08 31.42
C PRO A 206 8.88 -10.97 30.37
N TYR A 207 8.62 -10.50 29.16
CA TYR A 207 7.81 -11.20 28.15
C TYR A 207 8.42 -12.52 27.67
N VAL A 208 9.75 -12.67 27.74
CA VAL A 208 10.40 -13.97 27.52
C VAL A 208 9.94 -15.05 28.53
N LEU A 209 9.48 -14.67 29.73
CA LEU A 209 8.91 -15.58 30.73
C LEU A 209 7.46 -15.98 30.40
N PHE A 210 6.85 -15.29 29.44
CA PHE A 210 5.46 -15.41 29.02
C PHE A 210 5.38 -15.44 27.47
N PRO A 211 5.92 -16.48 26.82
CA PRO A 211 5.99 -16.53 25.35
C PRO A 211 4.64 -16.45 24.61
N PRO A 212 3.54 -17.07 25.11
CA PRO A 212 2.21 -16.93 24.49
C PRO A 212 1.65 -15.51 24.47
N GLU A 213 2.12 -14.63 25.35
CA GLU A 213 1.65 -13.27 25.51
C GLU A 213 2.24 -12.32 24.45
N ILE A 214 3.39 -12.67 23.86
CA ILE A 214 4.07 -11.88 22.84
C ILE A 214 3.15 -11.68 21.61
N PRO A 215 2.60 -12.72 20.95
CA PRO A 215 1.68 -12.52 19.84
C PRO A 215 0.47 -11.64 20.18
N MET A 216 -0.10 -11.77 21.38
CA MET A 216 -1.26 -10.95 21.77
C MET A 216 -0.89 -9.48 21.93
N ARG A 217 0.25 -9.19 22.56
CA ARG A 217 0.76 -7.82 22.73
C ARG A 217 1.10 -7.19 21.40
N GLU A 218 1.86 -7.87 20.55
CA GLU A 218 2.35 -7.32 19.29
C GLU A 218 1.21 -7.12 18.29
N VAL A 219 0.28 -8.09 18.18
CA VAL A 219 -0.92 -7.95 17.36
C VAL A 219 -1.84 -6.85 17.93
N GLY A 220 -2.00 -6.79 19.25
CA GLY A 220 -2.80 -5.76 19.91
C GLY A 220 -2.23 -4.36 19.70
N GLY A 221 -0.92 -4.18 19.86
CA GLY A 221 -0.21 -2.93 19.62
C GLY A 221 -0.33 -2.48 18.16
N ALA A 222 -0.16 -3.40 17.20
CA ALA A 222 -0.38 -3.13 15.79
C ALA A 222 -1.81 -2.63 15.50
N LEU A 223 -2.84 -3.26 16.08
CA LEU A 223 -4.24 -2.82 15.92
C LEU A 223 -4.53 -1.47 16.60
N LEU A 224 -3.82 -1.15 17.68
CA LEU A 224 -3.97 0.09 18.43
C LEU A 224 -3.11 1.24 17.86
N GLY A 225 -2.31 0.98 16.83
CA GLY A 225 -1.45 1.96 16.17
C GLY A 225 -0.22 2.34 16.98
N TYR A 226 0.38 1.39 17.71
CA TYR A 226 1.64 1.62 18.41
C TYR A 226 2.80 1.78 17.42
N ASP A 227 3.77 2.60 17.82
CA ASP A 227 5.01 2.84 17.10
C ASP A 227 6.20 2.73 18.08
N PRO A 228 7.12 1.76 17.91
CA PRO A 228 7.19 0.77 16.84
C PRO A 228 6.19 -0.39 17.03
N SER A 229 5.80 -1.04 15.93
CA SER A 229 4.96 -2.25 15.90
C SER A 229 5.17 -3.10 14.64
N PRO A 230 4.69 -4.35 14.62
CA PRO A 230 4.69 -5.18 13.40
C PRO A 230 4.05 -4.56 12.16
N HIS A 231 3.16 -3.58 12.31
CA HIS A 231 2.39 -3.01 11.20
C HIS A 231 3.00 -1.73 10.63
N ASN A 232 3.99 -1.13 11.28
CA ASN A 232 4.59 0.12 10.81
C ASN A 232 6.11 0.02 10.55
N CYS A 233 6.75 -1.05 11.00
CA CYS A 233 8.17 -1.31 10.79
C CYS A 233 8.47 -1.97 9.43
N TYR A 234 8.37 -1.16 8.36
CA TYR A 234 8.59 -1.55 6.96
C TYR A 234 9.53 -0.56 6.25
N GLY A 235 10.04 -0.93 5.06
CA GLY A 235 10.91 -0.05 4.27
C GLY A 235 12.19 0.33 5.02
N ASP A 236 12.60 1.60 4.94
CA ASP A 236 13.73 2.12 5.69
C ASP A 236 13.35 2.57 7.11
N ALA A 237 12.75 1.64 7.87
CA ALA A 237 12.29 1.91 9.22
C ALA A 237 13.43 2.31 10.19
N SER A 238 13.04 2.91 11.32
CA SER A 238 13.95 3.35 12.38
C SER A 238 14.84 2.23 12.95
N TYR A 239 15.86 2.62 13.69
CA TYR A 239 16.73 1.66 14.39
C TYR A 239 15.92 0.81 15.37
N GLU A 240 14.97 1.40 16.10
CA GLU A 240 14.08 0.72 17.04
C GLU A 240 13.24 -0.33 16.32
N CYS A 241 12.65 0.00 15.17
CA CYS A 241 11.93 -0.96 14.34
C CYS A 241 12.81 -2.16 13.92
N LYS A 242 14.03 -1.89 13.43
CA LYS A 242 14.97 -2.94 13.00
C LYS A 242 15.50 -3.74 14.21
N HIS A 243 15.60 -3.11 15.37
CA HIS A 243 16.01 -3.74 16.62
C HIS A 243 14.93 -4.68 17.17
N ASP A 244 13.67 -4.28 17.14
CA ASP A 244 12.57 -5.04 17.73
C ASP A 244 12.01 -6.08 16.77
N TYR A 245 11.80 -5.70 15.51
CA TYR A 245 11.08 -6.49 14.50
C TYR A 245 11.95 -6.98 13.34
N GLY A 246 13.23 -6.61 13.34
CA GLY A 246 14.21 -7.04 12.34
C GLY A 246 14.21 -6.17 11.09
N THR A 247 15.20 -6.41 10.23
CA THR A 247 15.28 -5.71 8.95
C THR A 247 14.17 -6.22 8.02
N PRO A 248 13.33 -5.33 7.48
CA PRO A 248 12.29 -5.73 6.53
C PRO A 248 12.89 -6.43 5.31
N HIS A 249 12.22 -7.48 4.84
CA HIS A 249 12.64 -8.25 3.68
C HIS A 249 11.60 -8.16 2.57
N THR A 250 12.01 -7.68 1.40
CA THR A 250 11.14 -7.59 0.23
C THR A 250 11.10 -8.93 -0.50
N ALA A 251 9.92 -9.55 -0.54
CA ALA A 251 9.65 -10.74 -1.35
C ALA A 251 9.01 -10.36 -2.69
N THR A 252 9.41 -11.03 -3.76
CA THR A 252 8.75 -10.93 -5.06
C THR A 252 7.55 -11.88 -5.10
N ILE A 253 6.36 -11.34 -5.36
CA ILE A 253 5.11 -12.09 -5.47
C ILE A 253 4.75 -12.21 -6.95
N THR A 254 5.01 -13.37 -7.52
CA THR A 254 4.73 -13.67 -8.93
C THR A 254 3.27 -14.04 -9.14
N SER A 255 2.70 -13.55 -10.23
CA SER A 255 1.39 -13.91 -10.77
C SER A 255 1.30 -15.41 -11.02
N ILE A 256 0.21 -16.02 -10.54
CA ILE A 256 -0.13 -17.41 -10.88
C ILE A 256 -0.40 -17.52 -12.38
N TYR A 257 -0.97 -16.49 -13.01
CA TYR A 257 -1.21 -16.47 -14.46
C TYR A 257 0.07 -16.51 -15.27
N ALA A 258 1.13 -15.84 -14.81
CA ALA A 258 2.45 -15.92 -15.43
C ALA A 258 3.05 -17.33 -15.30
N ILE A 259 2.91 -17.96 -14.12
CA ILE A 259 3.36 -19.34 -13.91
C ILE A 259 2.61 -20.29 -14.85
N LEU A 260 1.28 -20.17 -14.93
CA LEU A 260 0.47 -21.01 -15.83
C LEU A 260 0.84 -20.82 -17.30
N ASP A 261 1.12 -19.59 -17.71
CA ASP A 261 1.56 -19.29 -19.07
C ASP A 261 2.90 -19.92 -19.40
N ASN A 262 3.86 -19.83 -18.49
CA ASN A 262 5.18 -20.45 -18.64
C ASN A 262 5.12 -21.98 -18.67
N LEU A 263 4.09 -22.58 -18.05
CA LEU A 263 3.83 -24.02 -18.09
C LEU A 263 3.01 -24.46 -19.32
N GLY A 264 2.64 -23.56 -20.23
CA GLY A 264 1.77 -23.87 -21.37
C GLY A 264 0.29 -24.11 -20.98
N LEU A 265 -0.07 -23.79 -19.74
CA LEU A 265 -1.41 -23.94 -19.16
C LEU A 265 -2.19 -22.63 -19.15
N GLY A 266 -1.76 -21.63 -19.92
CA GLY A 266 -2.39 -20.31 -19.96
C GLY A 266 -3.88 -20.32 -20.35
N TYR A 267 -4.33 -21.35 -21.06
CA TYR A 267 -5.74 -21.54 -21.39
C TYR A 267 -6.64 -21.71 -20.15
N LEU A 268 -6.08 -22.05 -18.98
CA LEU A 268 -6.84 -22.24 -17.73
C LEU A 268 -7.33 -20.93 -17.13
N TRP A 269 -6.68 -19.80 -17.45
CA TRP A 269 -7.06 -18.49 -16.90
C TRP A 269 -7.47 -17.49 -17.99
N ARG A 270 -6.97 -17.65 -19.22
CA ARG A 270 -7.33 -16.81 -20.39
C ARG A 270 -8.72 -17.10 -20.97
N THR A 271 -9.58 -17.82 -20.26
CA THR A 271 -10.94 -18.12 -20.77
C THR A 271 -11.73 -16.83 -20.99
N LYS A 272 -12.29 -16.74 -22.20
CA LYS A 272 -12.92 -15.59 -22.87
C LYS A 272 -13.95 -14.81 -22.07
#